data_AF-A0A929B7K9-F1
#
_entry.id   AF-A0A929B7K9-F1
#
_cell.length_a   1.000
_cell.length_b   1.000
_cell.length_c   1.000
_cell.angle_alpha   90.00
_cell.angle_beta   90.00
_cell.angle_gamma   90.00
#
_symmetry.space_group_name_H-M   'P 1'
#
loop_
_entity.id
_entity.type
_entity.pdbx_description
1 polymer ?
#
loop_
_entity_poly.entity_id
_entity_poly.type
_entity_poly.pdbx_seq_one_letter_code
_entity_poly.pdbx_strand_id
1 'polypeptide(L)'
;MTRAKGSDEHAVLSTRVIVWRAVGLLVLAAGSITALWLALSAGRAEPSVRLDIIRTALTIVVGGGGAAGLLLTARRQRTTELDLAQKDHDSTEARVTELYGKAAEQLGNDKAPVRLAGIFALERLAQTYPQHRRTIVDPLCAYLRMPFDPHGTGAESRQEQQVRESAQQVLTTHLRAEDADSFWADVRLNLTGATLTTFTFIRCCARFATFSGAVFVGPAVFRGSSFDVQGDFRGPHDGIDARSRLGRTDFGGVHGDADHIARRHRPARRDAGASSLAAEHPEPSGHPHPERGTLRRPAQSEPLRFPWSSD
;
A
#
# COMPACT_ATOMS: atom_id res chain seq x y z
N MET A 1 -42.73 -5.66 -2.52
CA MET A 1 -43.37 -4.35 -2.31
C MET A 1 -43.31 -4.09 -0.81
N THR A 2 -42.46 -3.21 -0.29
CA THR A 2 -42.64 -1.75 -0.34
C THR A 2 -41.30 -1.00 -0.40
N ARG A 3 -41.30 0.02 -1.26
CA ARG A 3 -40.27 1.03 -1.52
C ARG A 3 -40.60 2.28 -0.71
N ALA A 4 -39.66 2.80 0.09
CA ALA A 4 -39.53 4.21 0.47
C ALA A 4 -38.18 4.37 1.20
N LYS A 5 -37.16 5.00 0.58
CA LYS A 5 -36.86 6.45 0.64
C LYS A 5 -36.17 6.76 1.97
N GLY A 6 -34.86 6.95 2.06
CA GLY A 6 -33.99 7.80 1.24
C GLY A 6 -33.55 8.99 2.10
N SER A 7 -32.24 9.21 2.16
CA SER A 7 -31.51 10.38 2.69
C SER A 7 -31.61 10.70 4.20
N ASP A 8 -30.74 10.08 5.00
CA ASP A 8 -30.05 10.79 6.09
C ASP A 8 -28.63 11.13 5.60
N GLU A 9 -28.59 11.98 4.56
CA GLU A 9 -27.41 12.77 4.29
C GLU A 9 -27.27 13.75 5.45
N HIS A 10 -26.10 13.76 6.09
CA HIS A 10 -25.70 14.80 7.01
C HIS A 10 -25.92 16.16 6.34
N ALA A 11 -27.07 16.78 6.62
CA ALA A 11 -27.44 18.06 6.06
C ALA A 11 -26.42 19.07 6.57
N VAL A 12 -25.41 19.33 5.74
CA VAL A 12 -24.46 20.41 5.89
C VAL A 12 -25.32 21.66 6.01
N LEU A 13 -25.48 22.15 7.25
CA LEU A 13 -26.31 23.31 7.57
C LEU A 13 -25.90 24.43 6.62
N SER A 14 -26.76 24.68 5.62
CA SER A 14 -26.48 25.65 4.57
C SER A 14 -26.05 26.96 5.22
N THR A 15 -24.95 27.54 4.74
CA THR A 15 -24.39 28.80 5.26
C THR A 15 -25.47 29.87 5.41
N ARG A 16 -26.50 29.84 4.55
CA ARG A 16 -27.70 30.68 4.64
C ARG A 16 -28.49 30.47 5.93
N VAL A 17 -28.73 29.22 6.35
CA VAL A 17 -29.46 28.89 7.60
C VAL A 17 -28.68 29.35 8.82
N ILE A 18 -27.35 29.21 8.81
CA ILE A 18 -26.48 29.69 9.90
C ILE A 18 -26.55 31.22 9.99
N VAL A 19 -26.46 31.92 8.84
CA VAL A 19 -26.58 33.38 8.78
C VAL A 19 -27.96 33.85 9.24
N TRP A 20 -29.05 33.24 8.78
CA TRP A 20 -30.40 33.61 9.20
C TRP A 20 -30.65 33.39 10.70
N ARG A 21 -30.12 32.31 11.27
CA ARG A 21 -30.20 32.07 12.73
C ARG A 21 -29.37 33.09 13.51
N ALA A 22 -28.18 33.45 13.03
CA ALA A 22 -27.33 34.46 13.66
C ALA A 22 -27.97 35.86 13.59
N VAL A 23 -28.54 36.23 12.45
CA VAL A 23 -29.29 37.49 12.28
C VAL A 23 -30.52 37.49 13.19
N GLY A 24 -31.29 36.40 13.24
CA GLY A 24 -32.44 36.29 14.13
C GLY A 24 -32.07 36.46 15.61
N LEU A 25 -30.96 35.86 16.05
CA LEU A 25 -30.45 36.01 17.41
C LEU A 25 -30.01 37.45 17.71
N LEU A 26 -29.37 38.11 16.75
CA LEU A 26 -28.92 39.50 16.88
C LEU A 26 -30.10 40.48 16.94
N VAL A 27 -31.14 40.26 16.13
CA VAL A 27 -32.38 41.06 16.16
C VAL A 27 -33.12 40.88 17.49
N LEU A 28 -33.20 39.65 18.01
CA LEU A 28 -33.80 39.39 19.32
C LEU A 28 -33.01 40.07 20.45
N ALA A 29 -31.68 40.01 20.40
CA ALA A 29 -30.83 40.69 21.36
C ALA A 29 -31.02 42.22 21.30
N ALA A 30 -30.96 42.82 20.11
CA ALA A 30 -31.21 44.25 19.91
C ALA A 30 -32.62 44.66 20.37
N GLY A 31 -33.63 43.85 20.05
CA GLY A 31 -35.02 44.06 20.50
C GLY A 31 -35.14 44.05 22.02
N SER A 32 -34.51 43.09 22.70
CA SER A 32 -34.50 43.01 24.16
C SER A 32 -33.80 44.20 24.82
N ILE A 33 -32.69 44.67 24.24
CA ILE A 33 -31.96 45.86 24.70
C ILE A 33 -32.82 47.12 24.54
N THR A 34 -33.51 47.25 23.41
CA THR A 34 -34.36 48.41 23.10
C THR A 34 -35.61 48.44 23.99
N ALA A 35 -36.25 47.29 24.19
CA ALA A 35 -37.39 47.14 25.10
C ALA A 35 -37.00 47.43 26.56
N LEU A 36 -35.81 46.99 26.98
CA LEU A 36 -35.27 47.28 28.31
C LEU A 36 -34.96 48.77 28.48
N TRP A 37 -34.39 49.43 27.46
CA TRP A 37 -34.12 50.87 27.47
C TRP A 37 -35.40 51.70 27.59
N LEU A 38 -36.47 51.31 26.88
CA LEU A 38 -37.79 51.94 26.96
C LEU A 38 -38.48 51.69 28.32
N ALA A 39 -38.33 50.48 28.90
CA ALA A 39 -38.84 50.18 30.23
C ALA A 39 -38.13 51.00 31.32
N LEU A 40 -36.83 51.27 31.16
CA LEU A 40 -36.05 52.11 32.08
C LEU A 40 -36.29 53.62 31.88
N SER A 41 -36.61 54.08 30.68
CA SER A 41 -36.95 55.50 30.45
C SER A 41 -38.32 55.87 31.05
N ALA A 42 -39.18 54.88 31.27
CA ALA A 42 -40.49 55.01 31.90
C ALA A 42 -40.47 54.97 33.45
N GLY A 43 -39.36 54.61 34.11
CA GLY A 43 -39.29 54.48 35.58
C GLY A 43 -37.97 54.99 36.19
N ARG A 44 -38.04 55.75 37.30
CA ARG A 44 -36.87 56.29 38.02
C ARG A 44 -35.98 55.17 38.58
N ALA A 45 -34.99 54.72 37.82
CA ALA A 45 -33.97 53.79 38.28
C ALA A 45 -32.80 54.53 38.98
N GLU A 46 -32.39 54.00 40.13
CA GLU A 46 -31.21 54.39 40.92
C GLU A 46 -29.92 54.38 40.06
N PRO A 47 -28.99 55.35 40.21
CA PRO A 47 -27.78 55.46 39.37
C PRO A 47 -26.88 54.22 39.41
N SER A 48 -26.88 53.52 40.54
CA SER A 48 -26.10 52.29 40.80
C SER A 48 -26.54 51.12 39.91
N VAL A 49 -27.85 50.90 39.75
CA VAL A 49 -28.44 49.83 38.93
C VAL A 49 -28.11 50.01 37.44
N ARG A 50 -27.98 51.26 36.98
CA ARG A 50 -27.65 51.55 35.57
C ARG A 50 -26.24 51.11 35.19
N LEU A 51 -25.28 51.20 36.11
CA LEU A 51 -23.88 50.84 35.86
C LEU A 51 -23.67 49.33 35.79
N ASP A 52 -24.33 48.56 36.67
CA ASP A 52 -24.22 47.09 36.66
C ASP A 52 -24.84 46.47 35.39
N ILE A 53 -25.94 47.05 34.89
CA ILE A 53 -26.54 46.63 33.62
C ILE A 53 -25.61 46.93 32.44
N ILE A 54 -25.00 48.11 32.40
CA ILE A 54 -24.02 48.45 31.34
C ILE A 54 -22.82 47.50 31.40
N ARG A 55 -22.35 47.16 32.61
CA ARG A 55 -21.23 46.26 32.81
C ARG A 55 -21.52 44.84 32.33
N THR A 56 -22.67 44.28 32.71
CA THR A 56 -23.08 42.93 32.29
C THR A 56 -23.28 42.85 30.77
N ALA A 57 -23.94 43.84 30.17
CA ALA A 57 -24.10 43.92 28.71
C ALA A 57 -22.73 43.96 27.99
N LEU A 58 -21.78 44.76 28.50
CA LEU A 58 -20.43 44.84 27.94
C LEU A 58 -19.71 43.48 28.00
N THR A 59 -19.80 42.76 29.12
CA THR A 59 -19.16 41.44 29.27
C THR A 59 -19.74 40.37 28.33
N ILE A 60 -21.05 40.40 28.08
CA ILE A 60 -21.71 39.46 27.16
C ILE A 60 -21.27 39.73 25.71
N VAL A 61 -21.18 40.99 25.30
CA VAL A 61 -20.73 41.37 23.95
C VAL A 61 -19.27 40.96 23.73
N VAL A 62 -18.40 41.26 24.69
CA VAL A 62 -16.97 40.88 24.61
C VAL A 62 -16.80 39.36 24.63
N GLY A 63 -17.49 38.65 25.52
CA GLY A 63 -17.44 37.19 25.62
C GLY A 63 -18.00 36.50 24.37
N GLY A 64 -19.14 36.96 23.86
CA GLY A 64 -19.75 36.45 22.65
C GLY A 64 -18.91 36.71 21.41
N GLY A 65 -18.33 37.91 21.28
CA GLY A 65 -17.40 38.26 20.21
C GLY A 65 -16.12 37.42 20.25
N GLY A 66 -15.55 37.20 21.44
CA GLY A 66 -14.38 36.33 21.63
C GLY A 66 -14.67 34.87 21.27
N ALA A 67 -15.79 34.32 21.73
CA ALA A 67 -16.22 32.95 21.41
C ALA A 67 -16.49 32.78 19.91
N ALA A 68 -17.16 33.74 19.27
CA ALA A 68 -17.37 33.75 17.82
C ALA A 68 -16.05 33.85 17.05
N GLY A 69 -15.11 34.67 17.53
CA GLY A 69 -13.76 34.77 16.99
C GLY A 69 -13.01 33.43 17.03
N LEU A 70 -13.01 32.75 18.18
CA LEU A 70 -12.40 31.42 18.35
C LEU A 70 -13.07 30.34 17.48
N LEU A 71 -14.39 30.39 17.34
CA LEU A 71 -15.10 29.45 16.45
C LEU A 71 -14.73 29.68 14.97
N LEU A 72 -14.59 30.93 14.55
CA LEU A 72 -14.18 31.27 13.19
C LEU A 72 -12.73 30.85 12.91
N THR A 73 -11.81 31.07 13.84
CA THR A 73 -10.42 30.63 13.69
C THR A 73 -10.32 29.10 13.68
N ALA A 74 -11.02 28.40 14.57
CA ALA A 74 -11.05 26.94 14.59
C ALA A 74 -11.64 26.34 13.29
N ARG A 75 -12.69 26.95 12.73
CA ARG A 75 -13.23 26.53 11.42
C ARG A 75 -12.24 26.75 10.29
N ARG A 76 -11.56 27.90 10.26
CA ARG A 76 -10.52 28.19 9.25
C ARG A 76 -9.36 27.21 9.35
N GLN A 77 -8.93 26.89 10.57
CA GLN A 77 -7.85 25.93 10.80
C GLN A 77 -8.18 24.56 10.23
N ARG A 78 -9.40 24.04 10.49
CA ARG A 78 -9.82 22.75 9.92
C ARG A 78 -9.83 22.76 8.39
N THR A 79 -10.28 23.85 7.76
CA THR A 79 -10.26 23.94 6.29
C THR A 79 -8.83 24.00 5.74
N THR A 80 -7.90 24.69 6.41
CA THR A 80 -6.50 24.74 5.97
C THR A 80 -5.78 23.42 6.20
N GLU A 81 -6.08 22.68 7.26
CA GLU A 81 -5.49 21.35 7.50
C GLU A 81 -5.90 20.36 6.39
N LEU A 82 -7.17 20.38 5.97
CA LEU A 82 -7.64 19.56 4.86
C LEU A 82 -7.04 19.97 3.52
N ASP A 83 -6.98 21.29 3.25
CA ASP A 83 -6.37 21.82 2.02
C ASP A 83 -4.88 21.47 1.94
N LEU A 84 -4.15 21.57 3.06
CA LEU A 84 -2.74 21.18 3.14
C LEU A 84 -2.56 19.68 2.92
N ALA A 85 -3.41 18.83 3.51
CA ALA A 85 -3.33 17.38 3.30
C ALA A 85 -3.61 16.99 1.84
N GLN A 86 -4.61 17.62 1.21
CA GLN A 86 -4.90 17.40 -0.20
C GLN A 86 -3.77 17.90 -1.09
N LYS A 87 -3.23 19.09 -0.81
CA LYS A 87 -2.10 19.66 -1.55
C LYS A 87 -0.84 18.81 -1.42
N ASP A 88 -0.57 18.25 -0.24
CA ASP A 88 0.57 17.35 -0.01
C ASP A 88 0.43 16.08 -0.86
N HIS A 89 -0.76 15.48 -0.88
CA HIS A 89 -1.08 14.35 -1.75
C HIS A 89 -0.89 14.69 -3.23
N ASP A 90 -1.52 15.78 -3.70
CA ASP A 90 -1.41 16.24 -5.10
C ASP A 90 0.04 16.52 -5.49
N SER A 91 0.84 17.10 -4.59
CA SER A 91 2.26 17.38 -4.83
C SER A 91 3.11 16.11 -4.91
N THR A 92 2.76 15.09 -4.12
CA THR A 92 3.41 13.78 -4.14
C THR A 92 3.11 13.06 -5.44
N GLU A 93 1.85 13.02 -5.86
CA GLU A 93 1.41 12.41 -7.13
C GLU A 93 2.07 13.09 -8.34
N ALA A 94 2.11 14.43 -8.35
CA ALA A 94 2.80 15.19 -9.40
C ALA A 94 4.30 14.87 -9.45
N ARG A 95 4.96 14.81 -8.28
CA ARG A 95 6.38 14.47 -8.17
C ARG A 95 6.67 13.05 -8.63
N VAL A 96 5.86 12.06 -8.26
CA VAL A 96 6.01 10.68 -8.70
C VAL A 96 5.87 10.59 -10.22
N THR A 97 4.88 11.27 -10.80
CA THR A 97 4.65 11.30 -12.24
C THR A 97 5.84 11.92 -12.98
N GLU A 98 6.40 13.02 -12.47
CA GLU A 98 7.58 13.66 -13.07
C GLU A 98 8.83 12.75 -13.01
N LEU A 99 9.11 12.14 -11.86
CA LEU A 99 10.24 11.24 -11.68
C LEU A 99 10.09 9.97 -12.53
N TYR A 100 8.87 9.44 -12.62
CA TYR A 100 8.53 8.33 -13.49
C TYR A 100 8.79 8.69 -14.95
N GLY A 101 8.31 9.85 -15.41
CA GLY A 101 8.52 10.32 -16.78
C GLY A 101 9.99 10.41 -17.14
N LYS A 102 10.81 11.00 -16.26
CA LYS A 102 12.28 11.08 -16.43
C LYS A 102 12.94 9.71 -16.50
N ALA A 103 12.56 8.79 -15.62
CA ALA A 103 13.14 7.44 -15.58
C ALA A 103 12.74 6.61 -16.81
N ALA A 104 11.49 6.73 -17.26
CA ALA A 104 11.00 6.10 -18.47
C ALA A 104 11.69 6.65 -19.74
N GLU A 105 11.91 7.96 -19.82
CA GLU A 105 12.67 8.59 -20.90
C GLU A 105 14.12 8.10 -20.92
N GLN A 106 14.76 7.97 -19.75
CA GLN A 106 16.12 7.41 -19.64
C GLN A 106 16.17 5.94 -20.09
N LEU A 107 15.18 5.13 -19.72
CA LEU A 107 15.07 3.72 -20.13
C LEU A 107 14.91 3.58 -21.66
N GLY A 108 14.23 4.53 -22.31
CA GLY A 108 14.04 4.57 -23.76
C GLY A 108 15.22 5.17 -24.55
N ASN A 109 16.32 5.54 -23.89
CA ASN A 109 17.44 6.22 -24.54
C ASN A 109 18.30 5.26 -25.39
N ASP A 110 18.86 5.75 -26.50
CA ASP A 110 19.72 4.95 -27.38
C ASP A 110 21.03 4.51 -26.70
N LYS A 111 21.49 5.24 -25.68
CA LYS A 111 22.73 4.94 -24.96
C LYS A 111 22.47 4.01 -23.78
N ALA A 112 23.08 2.82 -23.81
CA ALA A 112 22.93 1.83 -22.74
C ALA A 112 23.24 2.36 -21.32
N PRO A 113 24.26 3.21 -21.07
CA PRO A 113 24.48 3.79 -19.75
C PRO A 113 23.30 4.62 -19.24
N VAL A 114 22.57 5.31 -20.13
CA VAL A 114 21.39 6.09 -19.77
C VAL A 114 20.21 5.17 -19.47
N ARG A 115 20.05 4.08 -20.23
CA ARG A 115 19.03 3.05 -19.94
C ARG A 115 19.25 2.39 -18.58
N LEU A 116 20.49 2.07 -18.23
CA LEU A 116 20.85 1.56 -16.90
C LEU A 116 20.48 2.55 -15.80
N ALA A 117 20.78 3.84 -15.97
CA ALA A 117 20.36 4.88 -15.03
C ALA A 117 18.82 4.91 -14.88
N GLY A 118 18.09 4.76 -15.98
CA GLY A 118 16.63 4.64 -15.98
C GLY A 118 16.11 3.44 -15.18
N ILE A 119 16.74 2.26 -15.33
CA ILE A 119 16.39 1.05 -14.55
C ILE A 119 16.53 1.31 -13.05
N PHE A 120 17.68 1.81 -12.60
CA PHE A 120 17.92 2.07 -11.17
C PHE A 120 17.07 3.22 -10.62
N ALA A 121 16.72 4.20 -11.47
CA ALA A 121 15.77 5.24 -11.11
C ALA A 121 14.36 4.68 -10.90
N LEU A 122 13.88 3.78 -11.78
CA LEU A 122 12.61 3.08 -11.61
C LEU A 122 12.62 2.18 -10.37
N GLU A 123 13.71 1.43 -10.13
CA GLU A 123 13.88 0.62 -8.92
C GLU A 123 13.70 1.46 -7.65
N ARG A 124 14.45 2.58 -7.55
CA ARG A 124 14.34 3.47 -6.39
C ARG A 124 12.94 4.05 -6.25
N LEU A 125 12.27 4.36 -7.36
CA LEU A 125 10.91 4.89 -7.34
C LEU A 125 9.91 3.84 -6.82
N ALA A 126 10.00 2.60 -7.29
CA ALA A 126 9.19 1.48 -6.82
C ALA A 126 9.45 1.15 -5.34
N GLN A 127 10.70 1.32 -4.89
CA GLN A 127 11.06 1.16 -3.49
C GLN A 127 10.48 2.27 -2.61
N THR A 128 10.54 3.52 -3.08
CA THR A 128 10.09 4.72 -2.33
C THR A 128 8.57 4.81 -2.26
N TYR A 129 7.87 4.41 -3.32
CA TYR A 129 6.43 4.57 -3.46
C TYR A 129 5.71 3.24 -3.72
N PRO A 130 5.45 2.42 -2.67
CA PRO A 130 4.84 1.10 -2.80
C PRO A 130 3.52 1.05 -3.58
N GLN A 131 2.74 2.11 -3.49
CA GLN A 131 1.41 2.28 -4.06
C GLN A 131 1.45 2.40 -5.59
N HIS A 132 2.59 2.84 -6.15
CA HIS A 132 2.80 2.98 -7.59
C HIS A 132 3.69 1.87 -8.18
N ARG A 133 4.13 0.88 -7.38
CA ARG A 133 5.04 -0.19 -7.80
C ARG A 133 4.61 -0.86 -9.10
N ARG A 134 3.32 -1.15 -9.24
CA ARG A 134 2.77 -1.77 -10.46
C ARG A 134 3.11 -0.95 -11.71
N THR A 135 2.73 0.33 -11.72
CA THR A 135 2.97 1.24 -12.83
C THR A 135 4.46 1.41 -13.12
N ILE A 136 5.32 1.30 -12.10
CA ILE A 136 6.78 1.48 -12.22
C ILE A 136 7.48 0.21 -12.72
N VAL A 137 6.97 -0.97 -12.36
CA VAL A 137 7.49 -2.28 -12.80
C VAL A 137 7.09 -2.60 -14.23
N ASP A 138 5.91 -2.14 -14.67
CA ASP A 138 5.37 -2.41 -16.01
C ASP A 138 6.34 -1.99 -17.15
N PRO A 139 7.02 -0.82 -17.10
CA PRO A 139 8.06 -0.45 -18.06
C PRO A 139 9.26 -1.41 -18.11
N LEU A 140 9.73 -1.91 -16.96
CA LEU A 140 10.83 -2.90 -16.93
C LEU A 140 10.40 -4.20 -17.62
N CYS A 141 9.17 -4.65 -17.36
CA CYS A 141 8.58 -5.80 -18.03
C CYS A 141 8.38 -5.55 -19.53
N ALA A 142 7.92 -4.36 -19.92
CA ALA A 142 7.79 -3.98 -21.33
C ALA A 142 9.14 -3.97 -22.05
N TYR A 143 10.18 -3.43 -21.40
CA TYR A 143 11.52 -3.41 -21.93
C TYR A 143 12.05 -4.81 -22.24
N LEU A 144 11.91 -5.74 -21.28
CA LEU A 144 12.32 -7.14 -21.46
C LEU A 144 11.54 -7.88 -22.56
N ARG A 145 10.32 -7.45 -22.87
CA ARG A 145 9.49 -8.01 -23.96
C ARG A 145 9.83 -7.45 -25.33
N MET A 146 10.63 -6.39 -25.44
CA MET A 146 11.06 -5.90 -26.75
C MET A 146 11.96 -6.92 -27.45
N PRO A 147 11.92 -7.02 -28.80
CA PRO A 147 12.76 -7.94 -29.56
C PRO A 147 14.23 -7.82 -29.19
N PHE A 148 14.90 -8.97 -29.10
CA PHE A 148 16.30 -9.07 -28.69
C PHE A 148 16.95 -10.28 -29.34
N ASP A 149 18.12 -10.08 -29.93
CA ASP A 149 18.98 -11.16 -30.42
C ASP A 149 20.03 -11.50 -29.35
N PRO A 150 19.86 -12.63 -28.64
CA PRO A 150 20.78 -13.04 -27.57
C PRO A 150 22.12 -13.57 -28.09
N HIS A 151 22.25 -13.80 -29.41
CA HIS A 151 23.48 -14.32 -30.02
C HIS A 151 24.29 -13.23 -30.71
N GLY A 152 23.84 -11.97 -30.64
CA GLY A 152 24.58 -10.83 -31.17
C GLY A 152 25.93 -10.66 -30.47
N THR A 153 27.01 -10.60 -31.25
CA THR A 153 28.39 -10.48 -30.73
C THR A 153 28.92 -9.04 -30.73
N GLY A 154 28.14 -8.11 -31.28
CA GLY A 154 28.50 -6.68 -31.39
C GLY A 154 28.58 -5.97 -30.03
N ALA A 155 29.21 -4.80 -30.02
CA ALA A 155 29.28 -3.96 -28.82
C ALA A 155 27.87 -3.55 -28.33
N GLU A 156 26.98 -3.18 -29.24
CA GLU A 156 25.59 -2.83 -28.93
C GLU A 156 24.81 -4.01 -28.36
N SER A 157 24.96 -5.21 -28.90
CA SER A 157 24.32 -6.43 -28.38
C SER A 157 24.78 -6.74 -26.95
N ARG A 158 26.08 -6.59 -26.66
CA ARG A 158 26.62 -6.78 -25.30
C ARG A 158 26.11 -5.72 -24.33
N GLN A 159 26.01 -4.48 -24.77
CA GLN A 159 25.44 -3.39 -23.97
C GLN A 159 23.95 -3.62 -23.68
N GLU A 160 23.19 -4.05 -24.69
CA GLU A 160 21.77 -4.38 -24.54
C GLU A 160 21.56 -5.57 -23.60
N GLN A 161 22.39 -6.61 -23.73
CA GLN A 161 22.41 -7.75 -22.83
C GLN A 161 22.62 -7.31 -21.38
N GLN A 162 23.59 -6.42 -21.13
CA GLN A 162 23.85 -5.89 -19.78
C GLN A 162 22.64 -5.13 -19.21
N VAL A 163 21.96 -4.32 -20.03
CA VAL A 163 20.76 -3.58 -19.59
C VAL A 163 19.63 -4.54 -19.22
N ARG A 164 19.41 -5.58 -20.03
CA ARG A 164 18.38 -6.60 -19.80
C ARG A 164 18.68 -7.49 -18.60
N GLU A 165 19.93 -7.87 -18.40
CA GLU A 165 20.36 -8.58 -17.19
C GLU A 165 20.13 -7.72 -15.94
N SER A 166 20.42 -6.42 -16.01
CA SER A 166 20.15 -5.49 -14.90
C SER A 166 18.65 -5.41 -14.60
N ALA A 167 17.80 -5.31 -15.62
CA ALA A 167 16.34 -5.31 -15.43
C ALA A 167 15.85 -6.64 -14.81
N GLN A 168 16.34 -7.79 -15.28
CA GLN A 168 16.02 -9.10 -14.69
C GLN A 168 16.48 -9.19 -13.23
N GLN A 169 17.67 -8.67 -12.92
CA GLN A 169 18.23 -8.65 -11.57
C GLN A 169 17.38 -7.80 -10.63
N VAL A 170 16.97 -6.60 -11.03
CA VAL A 170 16.07 -5.74 -10.23
C VAL A 170 14.77 -6.49 -9.92
N LEU A 171 14.10 -7.04 -10.94
CA LEU A 171 12.84 -7.76 -10.75
C LEU A 171 13.01 -8.98 -9.82
N THR A 172 14.04 -9.80 -10.03
CA THR A 172 14.25 -11.00 -9.22
C THR A 172 14.69 -10.69 -7.79
N THR A 173 15.45 -9.62 -7.57
CA THR A 173 15.88 -9.17 -6.24
C THR A 173 14.68 -8.77 -5.40
N HIS A 174 13.82 -7.90 -5.94
CA HIS A 174 12.69 -7.36 -5.20
C HIS A 174 11.50 -8.32 -5.08
N LEU A 175 11.49 -9.43 -5.81
CA LEU A 175 10.47 -10.47 -5.64
C LEU A 175 10.84 -11.48 -4.55
N ARG A 176 12.01 -11.38 -3.90
CA ARG A 176 12.38 -12.30 -2.80
C ARG A 176 11.82 -11.82 -1.47
N ALA A 177 10.85 -12.58 -0.93
CA ALA A 177 10.21 -12.25 0.34
C ALA A 177 11.09 -12.47 1.59
N GLU A 178 12.33 -12.96 1.43
CA GLU A 178 13.28 -13.15 2.53
C GLU A 178 13.84 -11.84 3.07
N ASP A 179 13.93 -10.83 2.19
CA ASP A 179 14.36 -9.49 2.54
C ASP A 179 13.14 -8.57 2.60
N ALA A 180 12.57 -8.42 3.80
CA ALA A 180 11.35 -7.66 4.00
C ALA A 180 11.50 -6.17 3.65
N ASP A 181 12.71 -5.63 3.73
CA ASP A 181 12.97 -4.21 3.48
C ASP A 181 13.00 -3.92 1.98
N SER A 182 13.52 -4.83 1.15
CA SER A 182 13.55 -4.68 -0.31
C SER A 182 12.35 -5.34 -1.03
N PHE A 183 11.59 -6.20 -0.37
CA PHE A 183 10.51 -6.94 -1.02
C PHE A 183 9.37 -6.06 -1.59
N TRP A 184 9.01 -6.31 -2.84
CA TRP A 184 7.88 -5.70 -3.53
C TRP A 184 6.65 -6.63 -3.51
N ALA A 185 5.76 -6.38 -2.56
CA ALA A 185 4.46 -7.05 -2.47
C ALA A 185 3.52 -6.68 -3.64
N ASP A 186 2.56 -7.57 -3.94
CA ASP A 186 1.50 -7.44 -4.96
C ASP A 186 2.01 -7.13 -6.40
N VAL A 187 3.23 -7.54 -6.74
CA VAL A 187 3.79 -7.32 -8.08
C VAL A 187 3.19 -8.31 -9.09
N ARG A 188 2.86 -7.79 -10.27
CA ARG A 188 2.49 -8.58 -11.45
C ARG A 188 3.65 -8.59 -12.44
N LEU A 189 4.17 -9.77 -12.72
CA LEU A 189 5.30 -9.97 -13.61
C LEU A 189 4.81 -10.46 -14.98
N ASN A 190 4.84 -9.60 -15.99
CA ASN A 190 4.46 -9.97 -17.37
C ASN A 190 5.67 -10.02 -18.28
N LEU A 191 6.22 -11.22 -18.47
CA LEU A 191 7.36 -11.50 -19.35
C LEU A 191 6.93 -12.34 -20.56
N THR A 192 5.67 -12.19 -20.99
CA THR A 192 5.14 -12.84 -22.18
C THR A 192 5.98 -12.47 -23.41
N GLY A 193 6.51 -13.46 -24.13
CA GLY A 193 7.32 -13.25 -25.32
C GLY A 193 8.72 -12.69 -25.06
N ALA A 194 9.14 -12.56 -23.79
CA ALA A 194 10.46 -12.01 -23.47
C ALA A 194 11.59 -13.01 -23.75
N THR A 195 12.73 -12.52 -24.25
CA THR A 195 13.98 -13.29 -24.30
C THR A 195 14.77 -13.01 -23.01
N LEU A 196 14.95 -14.03 -22.18
CA LEU A 196 15.54 -13.94 -20.84
C LEU A 196 16.82 -14.77 -20.81
N THR A 197 17.91 -14.21 -20.26
CA THR A 197 19.22 -14.89 -20.24
C THR A 197 19.61 -15.26 -18.82
N THR A 198 19.99 -16.53 -18.60
CA THR A 198 20.39 -17.06 -17.29
C THR A 198 19.37 -16.75 -16.17
N PHE A 199 18.07 -16.92 -16.48
CA PHE A 199 16.99 -16.42 -15.62
C PHE A 199 16.83 -17.24 -14.34
N THR A 200 16.98 -16.57 -13.19
CA THR A 200 16.89 -17.21 -11.88
C THR A 200 15.69 -16.66 -11.10
N PHE A 201 14.68 -17.50 -10.89
CA PHE A 201 13.47 -17.19 -10.14
C PHE A 201 13.37 -18.13 -8.93
N ILE A 202 14.27 -17.92 -7.97
CA ILE A 202 14.41 -18.78 -6.79
C ILE A 202 13.95 -18.04 -5.54
N ARG A 203 12.97 -18.64 -4.83
CA ARG A 203 12.34 -18.12 -3.62
C ARG A 203 11.69 -16.76 -3.84
N CYS A 204 11.14 -16.58 -5.04
CA CYS A 204 10.45 -15.37 -5.44
C CYS A 204 8.94 -15.50 -5.17
N CYS A 205 8.33 -14.41 -4.77
CA CYS A 205 6.91 -14.27 -4.48
C CYS A 205 6.36 -13.16 -5.38
N ALA A 206 5.42 -13.50 -6.27
CA ALA A 206 4.74 -12.54 -7.10
C ALA A 206 3.23 -12.78 -7.02
N ARG A 207 2.44 -11.73 -7.21
CA ARG A 207 0.99 -11.89 -7.24
C ARG A 207 0.54 -12.66 -8.48
N PHE A 208 1.17 -12.35 -9.60
CA PHE A 208 0.95 -12.99 -10.88
C PHE A 208 2.28 -13.05 -11.64
N ALA A 209 2.56 -14.14 -12.34
CA ALA A 209 3.68 -14.21 -13.25
C ALA A 209 3.31 -14.94 -14.55
N THR A 210 3.57 -14.32 -15.70
CA THR A 210 3.41 -14.98 -17.00
C THR A 210 4.71 -14.95 -17.77
N PHE A 211 5.06 -16.12 -18.29
CA PHE A 211 6.20 -16.38 -19.16
C PHE A 211 5.74 -16.99 -20.49
N SER A 212 4.46 -16.81 -20.84
CA SER A 212 3.90 -17.38 -22.06
C SER A 212 4.70 -16.91 -23.29
N GLY A 213 5.19 -17.84 -24.11
CA GLY A 213 6.01 -17.53 -25.28
C GLY A 213 7.40 -16.95 -24.97
N ALA A 214 7.82 -16.91 -23.70
CA ALA A 214 9.17 -16.46 -23.35
C ALA A 214 10.23 -17.47 -23.82
N VAL A 215 11.41 -16.95 -24.19
CA VAL A 215 12.57 -17.73 -24.62
C VAL A 215 13.66 -17.60 -23.57
N PHE A 216 14.12 -18.72 -23.01
CA PHE A 216 15.12 -18.74 -21.95
C PHE A 216 16.50 -19.12 -22.49
N VAL A 217 17.41 -18.16 -22.64
CA VAL A 217 18.77 -18.40 -23.11
C VAL A 217 19.69 -18.79 -21.96
N GLY A 218 20.30 -19.97 -22.04
CA GLY A 218 21.09 -20.54 -20.95
C GLY A 218 20.23 -21.20 -19.87
N PRO A 219 20.76 -21.35 -18.64
CA PRO A 219 20.02 -21.96 -17.53
C PRO A 219 18.82 -21.11 -17.12
N ALA A 220 17.68 -21.75 -16.90
CA ALA A 220 16.52 -21.10 -16.26
C ALA A 220 16.06 -21.93 -15.07
N VAL A 221 16.06 -21.31 -13.88
CA VAL A 221 15.81 -22.01 -12.62
C VAL A 221 14.63 -21.39 -11.91
N PHE A 222 13.60 -22.21 -11.66
CA PHE A 222 12.41 -21.86 -10.90
C PHE A 222 12.35 -22.75 -9.67
N ARG A 223 12.77 -22.24 -8.50
CA ARG A 223 12.77 -23.05 -7.27
C ARG A 223 12.19 -22.35 -6.08
N GLY A 224 11.30 -23.01 -5.34
CA GLY A 224 10.73 -22.48 -4.10
C GLY A 224 9.97 -21.15 -4.28
N SER A 225 9.50 -20.86 -5.50
CA SER A 225 8.79 -19.63 -5.83
C SER A 225 7.29 -19.83 -5.72
N SER A 226 6.57 -18.78 -5.32
CA SER A 226 5.12 -18.84 -5.11
C SER A 226 4.38 -17.76 -5.90
N PHE A 227 3.17 -18.11 -6.35
CA PHE A 227 2.26 -17.21 -7.03
C PHE A 227 0.93 -17.14 -6.27
N ASP A 228 0.51 -15.91 -5.95
CA ASP A 228 -0.74 -15.66 -5.23
C ASP A 228 -1.98 -16.02 -6.08
N VAL A 229 -1.92 -15.73 -7.39
CA VAL A 229 -3.05 -15.97 -8.29
C VAL A 229 -2.73 -17.02 -9.35
N GLN A 230 -1.73 -16.77 -10.21
CA GLN A 230 -1.46 -17.64 -11.36
C GLN A 230 -0.02 -17.49 -11.88
N GLY A 231 0.55 -18.63 -12.27
CA GLY A 231 1.77 -18.76 -13.07
C GLY A 231 1.47 -19.39 -14.44
N ASP A 232 1.85 -18.74 -15.55
CA ASP A 232 1.72 -19.33 -16.91
C ASP A 232 3.10 -19.51 -17.56
N PHE A 233 3.38 -20.72 -18.05
CA PHE A 233 4.66 -21.14 -18.64
C PHE A 233 4.51 -21.72 -20.06
N ARG A 234 3.39 -21.49 -20.74
CA ARG A 234 3.15 -22.07 -22.08
C ARG A 234 4.16 -21.55 -23.10
N GLY A 235 4.81 -22.44 -23.85
CA GLY A 235 5.72 -22.08 -24.94
C GLY A 235 5.00 -21.56 -26.19
N PRO A 236 5.72 -21.00 -27.17
CA PRO A 236 5.16 -20.68 -28.49
C PRO A 236 4.54 -21.94 -29.11
N HIS A 237 3.36 -21.81 -29.73
CA HIS A 237 2.53 -22.91 -30.22
C HIS A 237 3.12 -23.73 -31.40
N ASP A 238 4.34 -23.43 -31.86
CA ASP A 238 4.95 -24.08 -33.01
C ASP A 238 5.91 -25.19 -32.60
N GLY A 239 5.37 -26.41 -32.43
CA GLY A 239 5.98 -27.68 -32.86
C GLY A 239 7.40 -28.08 -32.43
N ILE A 240 8.07 -27.33 -31.56
CA ILE A 240 9.44 -27.61 -31.12
C ILE A 240 9.42 -27.79 -29.60
N ASP A 241 9.59 -29.04 -29.20
CA ASP A 241 9.78 -29.50 -27.83
C ASP A 241 10.65 -28.49 -27.05
N ALA A 242 10.10 -27.92 -25.97
CA ALA A 242 10.79 -26.98 -25.08
C ALA A 242 12.08 -27.57 -24.47
N ARG A 243 12.35 -28.85 -24.70
CA ARG A 243 13.61 -29.54 -24.38
C ARG A 243 14.73 -29.38 -25.41
N SER A 244 14.44 -28.90 -26.62
CA SER A 244 15.34 -29.13 -27.77
C SER A 244 16.20 -27.94 -28.19
N ARG A 245 16.14 -26.78 -27.51
CA ARG A 245 17.06 -25.66 -27.85
C ARG A 245 17.79 -24.96 -26.72
N LEU A 246 17.39 -25.06 -25.45
CA LEU A 246 17.96 -24.22 -24.40
C LEU A 246 18.04 -24.97 -23.05
N GLY A 247 18.93 -24.51 -22.17
CA GLY A 247 19.46 -25.23 -21.01
C GLY A 247 18.44 -25.87 -20.06
N ARG A 248 18.94 -26.80 -19.24
CA ARG A 248 18.19 -27.54 -18.21
C ARG A 248 17.29 -26.60 -17.39
N THR A 249 15.98 -26.65 -17.63
CA THR A 249 14.97 -25.92 -16.86
C THR A 249 14.54 -26.78 -15.67
N ASP A 250 14.65 -26.24 -14.46
CA ASP A 250 14.23 -26.93 -13.22
C ASP A 250 13.11 -26.15 -12.54
N PHE A 251 12.01 -26.84 -12.22
CA PHE A 251 10.78 -26.29 -11.65
C PHE A 251 10.53 -26.71 -10.18
N GLY A 252 11.55 -27.19 -9.45
CA GLY A 252 11.39 -27.72 -8.10
C GLY A 252 10.69 -26.78 -7.10
N GLY A 253 9.48 -27.13 -6.65
CA GLY A 253 8.80 -26.44 -5.54
C GLY A 253 8.12 -25.12 -5.92
N VAL A 254 7.65 -24.98 -7.15
CA VAL A 254 6.73 -23.89 -7.54
C VAL A 254 5.32 -24.19 -7.04
N HIS A 255 4.75 -23.32 -6.21
CA HIS A 255 3.41 -23.50 -5.63
C HIS A 255 2.49 -22.32 -6.00
N GLY A 256 1.27 -22.63 -6.46
CA GLY A 256 0.18 -21.65 -6.53
C GLY A 256 -0.62 -21.72 -5.24
N ASP A 257 -0.52 -20.71 -4.39
CA ASP A 257 -1.29 -20.65 -3.14
C ASP A 257 -1.69 -19.19 -2.88
N ALA A 258 -2.99 -18.94 -2.88
CA ALA A 258 -3.60 -17.62 -2.73
C ALA A 258 -3.65 -17.13 -1.27
N ASP A 259 -3.19 -17.94 -0.30
CA ASP A 259 -3.56 -17.72 1.12
C ASP A 259 -2.40 -17.78 2.13
N HIS A 260 -1.14 -17.91 1.68
CA HIS A 260 0.02 -18.09 2.56
C HIS A 260 0.81 -16.80 2.88
N ILE A 261 0.94 -15.86 1.92
CA ILE A 261 1.84 -14.70 2.06
C ILE A 261 1.22 -13.58 2.92
N ALA A 262 -0.11 -13.40 2.86
CA ALA A 262 -0.83 -12.41 3.66
C ALA A 262 -0.74 -12.67 5.17
N ARG A 263 -0.49 -13.91 5.61
CA ARG A 263 -0.35 -14.26 7.03
C ARG A 263 1.03 -13.94 7.61
N ARG A 264 2.07 -13.79 6.78
CA ARG A 264 3.43 -13.45 7.23
C ARG A 264 3.68 -11.94 7.37
N HIS A 265 2.93 -11.10 6.65
CA HIS A 265 3.16 -9.65 6.60
C HIS A 265 2.10 -8.79 7.30
N ARG A 266 1.39 -9.33 8.30
CA ARG A 266 0.63 -8.47 9.22
C ARG A 266 1.65 -7.59 9.94
N PRO A 267 1.69 -6.26 9.72
CA PRO A 267 2.63 -5.41 10.43
C PRO A 267 2.33 -5.57 11.92
N ALA A 268 3.35 -5.91 12.71
CA ALA A 268 3.24 -5.90 14.16
C ALA A 268 2.66 -4.55 14.55
N ARG A 269 1.48 -4.56 15.19
CA ARG A 269 1.00 -3.39 15.92
C ARG A 269 2.16 -2.99 16.82
N ARG A 270 2.71 -1.79 16.60
CA ARG A 270 3.53 -1.14 17.61
C ARG A 270 2.60 -0.90 18.78
N ASP A 271 2.58 -1.82 19.72
CA ASP A 271 1.98 -1.61 21.02
C ASP A 271 2.75 -0.46 21.66
N ALA A 272 2.04 0.66 21.79
CA ALA A 272 2.49 1.82 22.54
C ALA A 272 2.91 1.35 23.94
N GLY A 273 4.12 1.76 24.35
CA GLY A 273 4.72 1.37 25.61
C GLY A 273 3.77 1.57 26.79
N ALA A 274 3.47 0.47 27.47
CA ALA A 274 3.07 0.48 28.86
C ALA A 274 4.18 -0.23 29.65
N SER A 275 4.75 0.53 30.58
CA SER A 275 5.82 0.20 31.50
C SER A 275 5.69 -1.18 32.17
N SER A 276 6.81 -1.86 32.37
CA SER A 276 7.03 -2.60 33.61
C SER A 276 8.52 -2.77 33.86
N LEU A 277 8.94 -2.28 35.02
CA LEU A 277 10.25 -2.50 35.61
C LEU A 277 10.55 -4.01 35.72
N ALA A 278 11.82 -4.34 35.50
CA ALA A 278 12.44 -5.60 35.86
C ALA A 278 12.85 -5.61 37.35
N ALA A 279 13.31 -6.80 37.77
CA ALA A 279 13.89 -7.19 39.06
C ALA A 279 12.83 -7.68 40.08
N GLU A 280 12.93 -8.83 40.74
CA GLU A 280 13.98 -9.86 40.86
C GLU A 280 13.36 -10.95 41.76
N HIS A 281 13.57 -12.26 41.53
CA HIS A 281 13.69 -13.25 42.61
C HIS A 281 14.24 -14.61 42.11
N PRO A 282 15.08 -15.32 42.90
CA PRO A 282 15.86 -16.47 42.43
C PRO A 282 15.33 -17.85 42.90
N GLU A 283 15.45 -18.86 42.01
CA GLU A 283 15.96 -20.26 42.19
C GLU A 283 15.45 -21.16 43.38
N PRO A 284 15.68 -22.50 43.38
CA PRO A 284 14.63 -23.51 43.25
C PRO A 284 14.55 -24.47 44.46
N SER A 285 13.57 -25.39 44.49
CA SER A 285 13.72 -26.64 45.27
C SER A 285 12.70 -27.73 44.88
N GLY A 286 13.19 -28.98 44.80
CA GLY A 286 12.44 -30.17 45.28
C GLY A 286 11.76 -31.09 44.26
N HIS A 287 12.48 -32.12 43.81
CA HIS A 287 11.98 -33.43 43.31
C HIS A 287 11.06 -34.15 44.37
N PRO A 288 10.30 -35.25 44.08
CA PRO A 288 10.56 -36.30 43.07
C PRO A 288 9.34 -36.98 42.36
N HIS A 289 9.71 -37.87 41.43
CA HIS A 289 8.95 -38.89 40.67
C HIS A 289 8.01 -39.81 41.48
N PRO A 290 7.03 -40.46 40.81
CA PRO A 290 7.20 -41.87 40.38
C PRO A 290 6.72 -42.10 38.92
N GLU A 291 7.44 -42.82 38.06
CA GLU A 291 7.56 -44.28 37.88
C GLU A 291 6.32 -45.00 37.31
N ARG A 292 6.57 -45.60 36.11
CA ARG A 292 5.99 -46.82 35.48
C ARG A 292 4.88 -46.69 34.45
N GLY A 293 5.14 -47.31 33.29
CA GLY A 293 4.12 -47.71 32.33
C GLY A 293 4.64 -48.02 30.93
N THR A 294 5.69 -48.84 30.79
CA THR A 294 6.06 -49.47 29.51
C THR A 294 4.94 -50.39 29.05
N LEU A 295 4.34 -50.14 27.89
CA LEU A 295 3.62 -51.17 27.15
C LEU A 295 3.91 -51.11 25.65
N ARG A 296 4.50 -52.23 25.23
CA ARG A 296 4.89 -52.64 23.90
C ARG A 296 3.68 -52.70 22.95
N ARG A 297 3.97 -52.32 21.70
CA ARG A 297 3.29 -52.70 20.45
C ARG A 297 2.73 -54.13 20.45
N PRO A 298 1.66 -54.35 19.67
CA PRO A 298 1.74 -55.43 18.68
C PRO A 298 1.43 -54.94 17.26
N ALA A 299 1.73 -55.82 16.32
CA ALA A 299 1.85 -55.59 14.89
C ALA A 299 0.62 -56.09 14.11
N GLN A 300 0.62 -55.72 12.81
CA GLN A 300 -0.04 -56.38 11.66
C GLN A 300 -1.51 -56.08 11.38
N SER A 301 -1.76 -55.40 10.25
CA SER A 301 -2.52 -55.94 9.09
C SER A 301 -2.58 -54.92 7.94
N GLU A 302 -1.75 -55.14 6.92
CA GLU A 302 -2.14 -54.95 5.51
C GLU A 302 -2.94 -56.22 5.08
N PRO A 303 -3.67 -56.29 3.94
CA PRO A 303 -3.61 -55.43 2.73
C PRO A 303 -4.99 -55.07 2.13
N LEU A 304 -5.02 -54.29 1.04
CA LEU A 304 -5.83 -54.58 -0.15
C LEU A 304 -5.50 -53.61 -1.30
N ARG A 305 -4.92 -54.19 -2.37
CA ARG A 305 -4.72 -53.58 -3.69
C ARG A 305 -6.02 -53.71 -4.51
N PHE A 306 -6.39 -52.68 -5.26
CA PHE A 306 -7.35 -52.79 -6.36
C PHE A 306 -6.69 -52.39 -7.69
N PRO A 307 -6.87 -53.17 -8.76
CA PRO A 307 -6.40 -52.86 -10.10
C PRO A 307 -7.44 -52.03 -10.87
N TRP A 308 -7.00 -51.01 -11.60
CA TRP A 308 -7.81 -50.42 -12.67
C TRP A 308 -7.33 -51.00 -14.01
N SER A 309 -8.25 -51.66 -14.69
CA SER A 309 -8.14 -52.13 -16.07
C SER A 309 -8.46 -50.98 -17.04
N SER A 310 -7.76 -51.02 -18.17
CA SER A 310 -8.00 -50.25 -19.38
C SER A 310 -9.35 -50.56 -20.01
N ASP A 311 -9.99 -49.53 -20.55
CA ASP A 311 -10.66 -49.50 -21.86
C ASP A 311 -10.56 -48.06 -22.41
#